data_AF-A0A8T4M1W1-F1
#
_entry.id   AF-A0A8T4M1W1-F1
#
_cell.length_a   1.000
_cell.length_b   1.000
_cell.length_c   1.000
_cell.angle_alpha   90.00
_cell.angle_beta   90.00
_cell.angle_gamma   90.00
#
_symmetry.space_group_name_H-M   'P 1'
#
loop_
_entity.id
_entity.type
_entity.pdbx_description
1 polymer ?
#
loop_
_entity_poly.entity_id
_entity_poly.type
_entity_poly.pdbx_seq_one_letter_code
_entity_poly.pdbx_strand_id
1 'polypeptide(L)'
;MKKFINNLFGSKKLSIKVGECMTVGVFTLEAAKPVLDAAKLLRKTQVGCVIVTKNKKAVGILTERDIVYKVVAGGKDPEKVQLSSIMSKPLRVIKASETVENAAMAIKENKIKRLPVVDAKGSLVGIVTEGDLLRVYPGIVDVMAENQLVGSTRDMTVTGVCDVCGMPAEDLKRQGRKLVCGECAEEDEV
;
A
#
# COMPACT_ATOMS: atom_id res chain seq x y z
N MET A 1 -19.42 9.60 11.29
CA MET A 1 -18.50 9.55 10.13
C MET A 1 -19.18 9.71 8.78
N LYS A 2 -20.27 8.99 8.45
CA LYS A 2 -20.98 9.13 7.14
C LYS A 2 -21.45 10.56 6.79
N LYS A 3 -21.78 11.40 7.78
CA LYS A 3 -22.25 12.78 7.57
C LYS A 3 -21.15 13.79 7.17
N PHE A 4 -19.89 13.56 7.55
CA PHE A 4 -18.78 14.46 7.20
C PHE A 4 -18.39 14.30 5.72
N ILE A 5 -18.45 13.07 5.23
CA ILE A 5 -18.11 12.69 3.85
C ILE A 5 -19.06 13.36 2.84
N ASN A 6 -20.36 13.44 3.15
CA ASN A 6 -21.33 14.08 2.26
C ASN A 6 -21.09 15.59 2.05
N ASN A 7 -20.33 16.26 2.93
CA ASN A 7 -20.09 17.70 2.85
C ASN A 7 -18.79 18.07 2.11
N LEU A 8 -17.87 17.13 1.85
CA LEU A 8 -16.66 17.40 1.08
C LEU A 8 -16.88 17.39 -0.45
N PHE A 9 -17.98 16.81 -0.92
CA PHE A 9 -18.22 16.56 -2.35
C PHE A 9 -19.20 17.57 -2.96
N GLY A 10 -18.78 18.83 -3.04
CA GLY A 10 -19.54 19.92 -3.68
C GLY A 10 -19.70 19.77 -5.20
N SER A 11 -20.96 19.72 -5.64
CA SER A 11 -21.54 20.24 -6.90
C SER A 11 -21.17 19.69 -8.30
N LYS A 12 -20.38 18.62 -8.43
CA LYS A 12 -20.47 17.74 -9.62
C LYS A 12 -19.93 16.35 -9.29
N LYS A 13 -20.84 15.43 -8.96
CA LYS A 13 -20.51 14.05 -8.62
C LYS A 13 -20.14 13.29 -9.90
N LEU A 14 -18.90 13.46 -10.38
CA LEU A 14 -18.34 12.57 -11.40
C LEU A 14 -18.05 11.24 -10.70
N SER A 15 -18.93 10.25 -10.87
CA SER A 15 -18.78 8.93 -10.26
C SER A 15 -17.87 8.04 -11.10
N ILE A 16 -16.59 8.39 -11.16
CA ILE A 16 -15.57 7.61 -11.90
C ILE A 16 -15.56 6.18 -11.35
N LYS A 17 -15.73 5.21 -12.24
CA LYS A 17 -15.66 3.79 -11.89
C LYS A 17 -14.21 3.33 -11.85
N VAL A 18 -13.93 2.39 -10.96
CA VAL A 18 -12.60 1.77 -10.85
C VAL A 18 -12.15 1.17 -12.18
N GLY A 19 -13.07 0.56 -12.94
CA GLY A 19 -12.78 0.00 -14.25
C GLY A 19 -12.27 1.03 -15.28
N GLU A 20 -12.55 2.32 -15.09
CA GLU A 20 -12.12 3.40 -15.99
C GLU A 20 -10.70 3.89 -15.71
N CYS A 21 -10.16 3.62 -14.51
CA CYS A 21 -8.84 4.09 -14.09
C CYS A 21 -7.87 2.96 -13.67
N MET A 22 -8.33 1.71 -13.65
CA MET A 22 -7.48 0.58 -13.29
C MET A 22 -6.41 0.31 -14.35
N THR A 23 -5.29 -0.26 -13.90
CA THR A 23 -4.35 -0.90 -14.82
C THR A 23 -4.89 -2.28 -15.23
N VAL A 24 -5.06 -2.48 -16.53
CA VAL A 24 -5.46 -3.75 -17.13
C VAL A 24 -4.22 -4.63 -17.32
N GLY A 25 -4.38 -5.94 -17.19
CA GLY A 25 -3.27 -6.88 -17.33
C GLY A 25 -2.49 -7.00 -16.03
N VAL A 26 -2.86 -8.00 -15.23
CA VAL A 26 -2.25 -8.22 -13.91
C VAL A 26 -1.27 -9.37 -13.99
N PHE A 27 -0.04 -9.14 -13.55
CA PHE A 27 0.95 -10.21 -13.44
C PHE A 27 0.55 -11.18 -12.32
N THR A 28 0.48 -12.46 -12.67
CA THR A 28 0.09 -13.53 -11.75
C THR A 28 1.16 -14.63 -11.67
N LEU A 29 1.26 -15.26 -10.51
CA LEU A 29 2.05 -16.48 -10.29
C LEU A 29 1.27 -17.50 -9.47
N GLU A 30 1.61 -18.77 -9.59
CA GLU A 30 0.97 -19.86 -8.84
C GLU A 30 1.56 -19.94 -7.42
N ALA A 31 0.71 -20.23 -6.44
CA ALA A 31 1.01 -20.21 -5.02
C ALA A 31 2.18 -21.11 -4.57
N ALA A 32 2.43 -22.21 -5.26
CA ALA A 32 3.52 -23.14 -4.99
C ALA A 32 4.86 -22.73 -5.63
N LYS A 33 4.88 -21.71 -6.50
CA LYS A 33 6.14 -21.22 -7.08
C LYS A 33 7.08 -20.62 -6.03
N PRO A 34 8.40 -20.62 -6.28
CA PRO A 34 9.35 -19.96 -5.41
C PRO A 34 9.19 -18.44 -5.36
N VAL A 35 9.63 -17.82 -4.27
CA VAL A 35 9.73 -16.37 -4.14
C VAL A 35 10.68 -15.76 -5.17
N LEU A 36 11.74 -16.49 -5.56
CA LEU A 36 12.66 -16.07 -6.59
C LEU A 36 11.95 -15.77 -7.93
N ASP A 37 10.93 -16.55 -8.30
CA ASP A 37 10.17 -16.33 -9.53
C ASP A 37 9.42 -14.99 -9.46
N ALA A 38 8.84 -14.66 -8.31
CA ALA A 38 8.18 -13.38 -8.10
C ALA A 38 9.20 -12.23 -8.18
N ALA A 39 10.36 -12.35 -7.52
CA ALA A 39 11.40 -11.33 -7.59
C ALA A 39 11.88 -11.08 -9.03
N LYS A 40 12.12 -12.15 -9.80
CA LYS A 40 12.49 -12.07 -11.22
C LYS A 40 11.40 -11.40 -12.05
N LEU A 41 10.13 -11.75 -11.81
CA LEU A 41 8.99 -11.16 -12.52
C LEU A 41 8.87 -9.66 -12.22
N LEU A 42 8.87 -9.27 -10.93
CA LEU A 42 8.81 -7.88 -10.48
C LEU A 42 9.93 -7.05 -11.13
N ARG A 43 11.17 -7.56 -11.13
CA ARG A 43 12.32 -6.91 -11.78
C ARG A 43 12.11 -6.75 -13.29
N LYS A 44 11.66 -7.81 -13.96
CA LYS A 44 11.49 -7.81 -15.43
C LYS A 44 10.39 -6.84 -15.88
N THR A 45 9.30 -6.77 -15.13
CA THR A 45 8.10 -6.01 -15.53
C THR A 45 8.00 -4.64 -14.88
N GLN A 46 8.90 -4.32 -13.95
CA GLN A 46 8.94 -3.04 -13.21
C GLN A 46 7.61 -2.75 -12.50
N VAL A 47 6.99 -3.80 -11.94
CA VAL A 47 5.77 -3.67 -11.13
C VAL A 47 6.07 -3.96 -9.66
N GLY A 48 5.39 -3.28 -8.74
CA GLY A 48 5.63 -3.43 -7.30
C GLY A 48 4.87 -4.57 -6.61
N CYS A 49 4.10 -5.37 -7.36
CA CYS A 49 3.39 -6.54 -6.84
C CYS A 49 3.01 -7.58 -7.89
N VAL A 50 2.75 -8.80 -7.42
CA VAL A 50 2.19 -9.91 -8.19
C VAL A 50 0.95 -10.44 -7.48
N ILE A 51 -0.08 -10.79 -8.25
CA ILE A 51 -1.23 -11.52 -7.71
C ILE A 51 -0.93 -13.01 -7.68
N VAL A 52 -1.07 -13.60 -6.50
CA VAL A 52 -0.85 -15.04 -6.30
C VAL A 52 -2.16 -15.78 -6.56
N THR A 53 -2.06 -16.83 -7.36
CA THR A 53 -3.18 -17.66 -7.78
C THR A 53 -3.04 -19.09 -7.26
N LYS A 54 -4.17 -19.75 -7.02
CA LYS A 54 -4.25 -21.18 -6.75
C LYS A 54 -5.41 -21.74 -7.56
N ASN A 55 -5.18 -22.78 -8.36
CA ASN A 55 -6.19 -23.35 -9.27
C ASN A 55 -6.88 -22.27 -10.13
N LYS A 56 -6.09 -21.35 -10.71
CA LYS A 56 -6.56 -20.21 -11.53
C LYS A 56 -7.43 -19.17 -10.80
N LYS A 57 -7.59 -19.27 -9.48
CA LYS A 57 -8.27 -18.26 -8.67
C LYS A 57 -7.25 -17.37 -7.98
N ALA A 58 -7.46 -16.06 -7.99
CA ALA A 58 -6.64 -15.13 -7.22
C ALA A 58 -6.90 -15.33 -5.72
N VAL A 59 -5.84 -15.63 -4.96
CA VAL A 59 -5.93 -16.01 -3.52
C VAL A 59 -5.10 -15.13 -2.61
N GLY A 60 -4.14 -14.39 -3.15
CA GLY A 60 -3.30 -13.49 -2.37
C GLY A 60 -2.58 -12.48 -3.25
N ILE A 61 -1.86 -11.59 -2.59
CA ILE A 61 -1.01 -10.58 -3.23
C ILE A 61 0.36 -10.62 -2.57
N LEU A 62 1.40 -10.45 -3.38
CA LEU A 62 2.77 -10.34 -2.91
C LEU A 62 3.37 -9.02 -3.41
N THR A 63 4.08 -8.33 -2.53
CA THR A 63 4.74 -7.05 -2.81
C THR A 63 6.24 -7.17 -2.61
N GLU A 64 7.01 -6.21 -3.17
CA GLU A 64 8.46 -6.13 -2.91
C GLU A 64 8.78 -6.07 -1.41
N ARG A 65 7.96 -5.33 -0.65
CA ARG A 65 8.05 -5.24 0.81
C ARG A 65 7.95 -6.62 1.48
N ASP A 66 7.05 -7.47 1.03
CA ASP A 66 6.90 -8.82 1.59
C ASP A 66 8.17 -9.66 1.37
N ILE A 67 8.80 -9.54 0.21
CA ILE A 67 10.04 -10.27 -0.10
C ILE A 67 11.17 -9.79 0.82
N VAL A 68 11.34 -8.47 0.93
CA VAL A 68 12.39 -7.87 1.78
C VAL A 68 12.22 -8.29 3.24
N TYR A 69 11.04 -8.09 3.83
CA TYR A 69 10.86 -8.35 5.27
C TYR A 69 10.70 -9.84 5.62
N LYS A 70 10.00 -10.63 4.80
CA LYS A 70 9.64 -12.03 5.18
C LYS A 70 10.66 -13.08 4.71
N VAL A 71 11.52 -12.73 3.75
CA VAL A 71 12.51 -13.64 3.14
C VAL A 71 13.93 -13.13 3.38
N VAL A 72 14.27 -11.95 2.85
CA VAL A 72 15.64 -11.44 2.91
C VAL A 72 16.06 -11.14 4.35
N ALA A 73 15.29 -10.32 5.06
CA ALA A 73 15.57 -9.98 6.46
C ALA A 73 15.50 -11.21 7.39
N GLY A 74 14.78 -12.25 6.99
CA GLY A 74 14.71 -13.52 7.71
C GLY A 74 15.81 -14.52 7.34
N GLY A 75 16.76 -14.17 6.47
CA GLY A 75 17.85 -15.06 6.02
C GLY A 75 17.38 -16.31 5.28
N LYS A 76 16.18 -16.27 4.68
CA LYS A 76 15.59 -17.43 4.00
C LYS A 76 16.05 -17.50 2.54
N ASP A 77 16.19 -18.72 2.04
CA ASP A 77 16.50 -19.00 0.65
C ASP A 77 15.26 -18.74 -0.25
N PRO A 78 15.28 -17.74 -1.15
CA PRO A 78 14.13 -17.41 -2.00
C PRO A 78 13.78 -18.51 -3.02
N GLU A 79 14.67 -19.47 -3.29
CA GLU A 79 14.38 -20.62 -4.16
C GLU A 79 13.54 -21.69 -3.44
N LYS A 80 13.62 -21.74 -2.11
CA LYS A 80 12.94 -22.76 -1.28
C LYS A 80 11.65 -22.26 -0.65
N VAL A 81 11.50 -20.94 -0.49
CA VAL A 81 10.28 -20.34 0.07
C VAL A 81 9.21 -20.24 -1.03
N GLN A 82 8.02 -20.76 -0.75
CA GLN A 82 6.86 -20.66 -1.66
C GLN A 82 6.10 -19.35 -1.49
N LEU A 83 5.51 -18.82 -2.56
CA LEU A 83 4.69 -17.60 -2.52
C LEU A 83 3.55 -17.69 -1.49
N SER A 84 2.89 -18.85 -1.41
CA SER A 84 1.78 -19.11 -0.49
C SER A 84 2.10 -18.89 1.00
N SER A 85 3.38 -19.00 1.37
CA SER A 85 3.86 -18.86 2.75
C SER A 85 4.07 -17.40 3.17
N ILE A 86 4.26 -16.48 2.20
CA ILE A 86 4.56 -15.07 2.50
C ILE A 86 3.54 -14.07 1.92
N MET A 87 2.68 -14.50 0.99
CA MET A 87 1.64 -13.65 0.42
C MET A 87 0.66 -13.15 1.48
N SER A 88 0.13 -11.96 1.28
CA SER A 88 -0.96 -11.42 2.09
C SER A 88 -2.30 -12.06 1.67
N LYS A 89 -3.06 -12.55 2.66
CA LYS A 89 -4.35 -13.23 2.53
C LYS A 89 -5.27 -12.86 3.72
N PRO A 90 -6.61 -12.82 3.55
CA PRO A 90 -7.35 -13.04 2.30
C PRO A 90 -7.16 -11.90 1.29
N LEU A 91 -7.24 -12.23 0.00
CA LEU A 91 -7.13 -11.22 -1.06
C LEU A 91 -8.31 -10.25 -0.99
N ARG A 92 -8.04 -9.00 -0.63
CA ARG A 92 -9.01 -7.92 -0.71
C ARG A 92 -9.15 -7.51 -2.17
N VAL A 93 -10.38 -7.40 -2.66
CA VAL A 93 -10.68 -7.05 -4.05
C VAL A 93 -11.76 -5.98 -4.09
N ILE A 94 -11.85 -5.28 -5.22
CA ILE A 94 -12.93 -4.33 -5.52
C ILE A 94 -13.55 -4.64 -6.88
N LYS A 95 -14.84 -4.40 -7.08
CA LYS A 95 -15.46 -4.61 -8.39
C LYS A 95 -15.15 -3.46 -9.33
N ALA A 96 -14.99 -3.74 -10.63
CA ALA A 96 -14.77 -2.71 -11.64
C ALA A 96 -15.90 -1.66 -11.71
N SER A 97 -17.12 -2.03 -11.28
CA SER A 97 -18.29 -1.15 -11.22
C SER A 97 -18.37 -0.25 -9.99
N GLU A 98 -17.50 -0.45 -8.99
CA GLU A 98 -17.39 0.42 -7.81
C GLU A 98 -16.78 1.77 -8.17
N THR A 99 -16.97 2.76 -7.31
CA THR A 99 -16.43 4.10 -7.54
C THR A 99 -15.02 4.27 -6.99
N VAL A 100 -14.29 5.26 -7.49
CA VAL A 100 -12.97 5.66 -7.01
C VAL A 100 -12.98 6.00 -5.51
N GLU A 101 -14.04 6.61 -4.98
CA GLU A 101 -14.17 6.90 -3.55
C GLU A 101 -14.28 5.63 -2.72
N ASN A 102 -15.06 4.64 -3.19
CA ASN A 102 -15.13 3.33 -2.53
C ASN A 102 -13.76 2.63 -2.55
N ALA A 103 -13.02 2.75 -3.65
CA ALA A 103 -11.65 2.24 -3.75
C ALA A 103 -10.70 2.93 -2.77
N ALA A 104 -10.78 4.26 -2.67
CA ALA A 104 -9.95 5.06 -1.75
C ALA A 104 -10.24 4.71 -0.30
N MET A 105 -11.52 4.57 0.08
CA MET A 105 -11.93 4.12 1.40
C MET A 105 -11.42 2.70 1.70
N ALA A 106 -11.56 1.77 0.76
CA ALA A 106 -11.07 0.40 0.94
C ALA A 106 -9.54 0.34 1.09
N ILE A 107 -8.79 1.15 0.33
CA ILE A 107 -7.33 1.32 0.48
C ILE A 107 -6.99 1.83 1.88
N LYS A 108 -7.65 2.91 2.33
CA LYS A 108 -7.44 3.52 3.65
C LYS A 108 -7.74 2.55 4.79
N GLU A 109 -8.94 1.98 4.81
CA GLU A 109 -9.42 1.12 5.90
C GLU A 109 -8.59 -0.15 6.05
N ASN A 110 -8.10 -0.71 4.93
CA ASN A 110 -7.27 -1.91 4.94
C ASN A 110 -5.77 -1.60 5.10
N LYS A 111 -5.37 -0.32 5.15
CA LYS A 111 -3.95 0.12 5.19
C LYS A 111 -3.11 -0.52 4.08
N ILE A 112 -3.67 -0.59 2.87
CA ILE A 112 -3.03 -1.14 1.68
C ILE A 112 -2.99 -0.08 0.59
N LYS A 113 -2.01 -0.16 -0.32
CA LYS A 113 -1.83 0.83 -1.39
C LYS A 113 -2.40 0.42 -2.75
N ARG A 114 -3.01 -0.77 -2.82
CA ARG A 114 -3.43 -1.40 -4.07
C ARG A 114 -4.54 -2.41 -3.84
N LEU A 115 -5.45 -2.47 -4.78
CA LEU A 115 -6.61 -3.36 -4.80
C LEU A 115 -6.68 -4.08 -6.15
N PRO A 116 -6.60 -5.43 -6.17
CA PRO A 116 -7.03 -6.20 -7.33
C PRO A 116 -8.50 -5.91 -7.66
N VAL A 117 -8.78 -5.74 -8.95
CA VAL A 117 -10.09 -5.42 -9.48
C VAL A 117 -10.72 -6.65 -10.12
N VAL A 118 -11.97 -6.92 -9.80
CA VAL A 118 -12.74 -8.06 -10.32
C VAL A 118 -13.97 -7.64 -11.12
N ASP A 119 -14.39 -8.47 -12.05
CA ASP A 119 -15.67 -8.31 -12.77
C ASP A 119 -16.87 -8.73 -11.90
N ALA A 120 -18.08 -8.69 -12.49
CA ALA A 120 -19.31 -9.12 -11.82
C ALA A 120 -19.33 -10.62 -11.45
N LYS A 121 -18.53 -11.45 -12.13
CA LYS A 121 -18.39 -12.89 -11.89
C LYS A 121 -17.27 -13.21 -10.89
N GLY A 122 -16.53 -12.20 -10.42
CA GLY A 122 -15.40 -12.35 -9.50
C GLY A 122 -14.08 -12.69 -10.20
N SER A 123 -14.00 -12.58 -11.52
CA SER A 123 -12.76 -12.80 -12.28
C SER A 123 -11.85 -11.59 -12.15
N LEU A 124 -10.56 -11.81 -11.92
CA LEU A 124 -9.55 -10.74 -11.89
C LEU A 124 -9.44 -10.08 -13.27
N VAL A 125 -9.67 -8.77 -13.34
CA VAL A 125 -9.62 -7.98 -14.59
C VAL A 125 -8.61 -6.84 -14.57
N GLY A 126 -8.10 -6.47 -13.40
CA GLY A 126 -7.13 -5.38 -13.28
C GLY A 126 -6.61 -5.19 -11.87
N ILE A 127 -5.85 -4.13 -11.67
CA ILE A 127 -5.40 -3.65 -10.37
C ILE A 127 -5.52 -2.14 -10.35
N VAL A 128 -5.93 -1.59 -9.20
CA VAL A 128 -5.94 -0.14 -8.98
C VAL A 128 -5.07 0.18 -7.79
N THR A 129 -4.26 1.22 -7.92
CA THR A 129 -3.36 1.70 -6.87
C THR A 129 -3.82 3.04 -6.32
N GLU A 130 -3.33 3.39 -5.14
CA GLU A 130 -3.51 4.72 -4.56
C GLU A 130 -3.14 5.84 -5.55
N GLY A 131 -2.02 5.67 -6.27
CA GLY A 131 -1.56 6.61 -7.29
C GLY A 131 -2.49 6.72 -8.51
N ASP A 132 -3.14 5.62 -8.92
CA ASP A 132 -4.13 5.64 -9.99
C ASP A 132 -5.34 6.48 -9.58
N LEU A 133 -5.81 6.29 -8.34
CA LEU A 133 -6.96 7.04 -7.83
C LEU A 133 -6.64 8.53 -7.69
N LEU A 134 -5.46 8.89 -7.16
CA LEU A 134 -5.02 10.29 -7.02
C LEU A 134 -4.91 11.01 -8.37
N ARG A 135 -4.51 10.28 -9.42
CA ARG A 135 -4.37 10.82 -10.77
C ARG A 135 -5.73 11.21 -11.36
N VAL A 136 -6.78 10.43 -11.12
CA VAL A 136 -8.10 10.66 -11.71
C VAL A 136 -9.01 11.51 -10.83
N TYR A 137 -8.80 11.50 -9.52
CA TYR A 137 -9.61 12.27 -8.59
C TYR A 137 -8.78 12.81 -7.41
N PRO A 138 -8.09 13.96 -7.59
CA PRO A 138 -7.30 14.59 -6.53
C PRO A 138 -8.11 14.94 -5.26
N GLY A 139 -9.43 15.03 -5.36
CA GLY A 139 -10.32 15.26 -4.21
C GLY A 139 -10.32 14.14 -3.16
N ILE A 140 -9.73 12.98 -3.45
CA ILE A 140 -9.56 11.92 -2.43
C ILE A 140 -8.34 12.12 -1.55
N VAL A 141 -7.52 13.15 -1.75
CA VAL A 141 -6.34 13.41 -0.89
C VAL A 141 -6.74 13.45 0.58
N ASP A 142 -7.87 14.07 0.93
CA ASP A 142 -8.38 14.09 2.31
C ASP A 142 -8.80 12.70 2.82
N VAL A 143 -9.27 11.83 1.91
CA VAL A 143 -9.59 10.44 2.21
C VAL A 143 -8.31 9.64 2.41
N MET A 144 -7.30 9.85 1.59
CA MET A 144 -6.05 9.09 1.61
C MET A 144 -5.06 9.58 2.66
N ALA A 145 -5.19 10.83 3.09
CA ALA A 145 -4.50 11.35 4.25
C ALA A 145 -4.75 10.39 5.42
N GLU A 146 -3.67 9.74 5.85
CA GLU A 146 -3.62 9.21 7.20
C GLU A 146 -3.92 10.40 8.10
N ASN A 147 -4.87 10.28 9.02
CA ASN A 147 -5.10 11.33 10.02
C ASN A 147 -3.88 11.38 10.96
N GLN A 148 -2.73 11.82 10.47
CA GLN A 148 -1.83 12.60 11.26
C GLN A 148 -2.55 13.91 11.49
N LEU A 149 -2.88 14.17 12.75
CA LEU A 149 -3.47 15.41 13.17
C LEU A 149 -2.63 16.57 12.63
N VAL A 150 -3.10 17.24 11.57
CA VAL A 150 -2.71 18.62 11.30
C VAL A 150 -3.43 19.45 12.36
N GLY A 151 -2.88 19.40 13.57
CA GLY A 151 -3.44 19.97 14.78
C GLY A 151 -2.33 20.60 15.61
N SER A 152 -2.32 21.94 15.60
CA SER A 152 -1.73 22.87 16.57
C SER A 152 -0.22 22.81 16.85
N THR A 153 0.38 23.99 16.71
CA THR A 153 1.66 24.43 17.27
C THR A 153 2.02 23.82 18.64
N ARG A 154 3.27 23.32 18.73
CA ARG A 154 4.10 22.92 19.90
C ARG A 154 4.26 21.39 20.03
N ASP A 155 5.51 20.96 19.84
CA ASP A 155 6.05 19.58 19.84
C ASP A 155 5.70 18.69 18.64
N MET A 156 6.42 18.93 17.54
CA MET A 156 6.31 18.17 16.29
C MET A 156 7.31 17.01 16.31
N THR A 157 6.84 15.80 16.62
CA THR A 157 7.57 14.57 16.25
C THR A 157 7.30 14.25 14.78
N VAL A 158 8.33 13.83 14.05
CA VAL A 158 8.27 13.55 12.61
C VAL A 158 8.68 12.11 12.38
N THR A 159 7.96 11.39 11.52
CA THR A 159 8.41 10.07 11.05
C THR A 159 9.44 10.24 9.92
N GLY A 160 10.57 9.57 10.03
CA GLY A 160 11.66 9.74 9.06
C GLY A 160 12.87 8.89 9.41
N VAL A 161 14.05 9.33 8.97
CA VAL A 161 15.33 8.73 9.33
C VAL A 161 16.05 9.65 10.32
N CYS A 162 16.57 9.09 11.41
CA CYS A 162 17.38 9.82 12.36
C CYS A 162 18.71 10.26 11.72
N ASP A 163 19.04 11.54 11.84
CA ASP A 163 20.29 12.13 11.32
C ASP A 163 21.54 11.72 12.11
N VAL A 164 21.36 11.04 13.25
CA VAL A 164 22.44 10.56 14.12
C VAL A 164 22.73 9.08 13.86
N CYS A 165 21.74 8.20 14.04
CA CYS A 165 21.93 6.76 13.90
C CYS A 165 21.57 6.19 12.51
N GLY A 166 20.91 6.98 11.66
CA GLY A 166 20.47 6.54 10.34
C GLY A 166 19.30 5.54 10.35
N MET A 167 18.71 5.27 11.50
CA MET A 167 17.57 4.34 11.62
C MET A 167 16.23 5.07 11.41
N PRO A 168 15.24 4.41 10.79
CA PRO A 168 13.90 4.95 10.69
C PRO A 168 13.24 4.98 12.07
N ALA A 169 12.61 6.09 12.41
CA ALA A 169 11.86 6.25 13.65
C ALA A 169 10.54 6.99 13.41
N GLU A 170 9.54 6.68 14.21
CA GLU A 170 8.20 7.28 14.11
C GLU A 170 8.08 8.56 14.96
N ASP A 171 9.04 8.80 15.85
CA ASP A 171 9.03 9.80 16.92
C ASP A 171 10.24 10.76 16.89
N LEU A 172 10.75 11.10 15.70
CA LEU A 172 11.92 11.99 15.61
C LEU A 172 11.60 13.39 16.12
N LYS A 173 12.40 13.89 17.06
CA LYS A 173 12.36 15.28 17.52
C LYS A 173 13.30 16.13 16.67
N ARG A 174 12.87 17.35 16.38
CA ARG A 174 13.71 18.32 15.67
C ARG A 174 14.64 19.03 16.66
N GLN A 175 15.92 18.69 16.61
CA GLN A 175 16.99 19.39 17.32
C GLN A 175 17.74 20.30 16.33
N GLY A 176 17.32 21.56 16.25
CA GLY A 176 17.82 22.51 15.25
C GLY A 176 17.47 22.10 13.81
N ARG A 177 18.51 21.82 13.00
CA ARG A 177 18.33 21.31 11.63
C ARG A 177 18.22 19.79 11.53
N LYS A 178 18.56 19.06 12.60
CA LYS A 178 18.57 17.60 12.64
C LYS A 178 17.24 17.04 13.13
N LEU A 179 16.88 15.86 12.64
CA LEU A 179 15.83 14.99 13.18
C LEU A 179 16.49 13.86 13.96
N VAL A 180 16.15 13.72 15.23
CA VAL A 180 16.84 12.80 16.16
C VAL A 180 15.80 11.93 16.87
N CYS A 181 16.00 10.61 16.91
CA CYS A 181 15.09 9.69 17.58
C CYS A 181 15.17 9.83 19.10
N GLY A 182 14.19 9.31 19.83
CA GLY A 182 14.17 9.37 21.30
C GLY A 182 15.47 8.86 21.94
N GLU A 183 15.98 7.73 21.44
CA GLU A 183 17.23 7.11 21.92
C GLU A 183 18.45 8.04 21.74
N CYS A 184 18.62 8.64 20.56
CA CYS A 184 19.74 9.54 20.30
C CYS A 184 19.58 10.92 20.94
N ALA A 185 18.35 11.34 21.28
CA ALA A 185 18.10 12.63 21.89
C ALA A 185 18.47 12.66 23.38
N GLU A 186 18.46 11.50 24.05
CA GLU A 186 18.81 11.34 25.47
C GLU A 186 20.33 11.29 25.72
N GLU A 187 21.15 11.09 24.68
CA GLU A 187 22.61 11.00 24.78
C GLU A 187 23.32 12.37 24.76
N ASP A 188 22.62 13.45 24.40
CA ASP A 188 23.18 14.83 24.32
C ASP A 188 23.05 15.63 25.65
N GLU A 189 22.48 15.06 26.71
CA GLU A 189 22.27 15.74 28.02
C GLU A 189 23.39 15.50 29.07
N VAL A 190 24.55 14.94 28.68
CA VAL A 190 25.72 14.69 29.57
C VAL A 190 26.93 15.56 29.24
#